data_AF-A0A9D2IRM2-F1
#
_entry.id   AF-A0A9D2IRM2-F1
#
_cell.length_a   1.000
_cell.length_b   1.000
_cell.length_c   1.000
_cell.angle_alpha   90.00
_cell.angle_beta   90.00
_cell.angle_gamma   90.00
#
_symmetry.space_group_name_H-M   'P 1'
#
loop_
_entity.id
_entity.type
_entity.pdbx_description
1 polymer ?
#
loop_
_entity_poly.entity_id
_entity_poly.type
_entity_poly.pdbx_seq_one_letter_code
_entity_poly.pdbx_strand_id
1 'polypeptide(L)'
;MAGLTAGEKQAMIQKLVDELPVLRAKLDLSQEELGDRIGLSRQMVVAMENQRRPMTWNTYLSLILLFLHNQSTADLIRILGVYTDKLRALLDVSGGKRNEDITG
;
A
#
# COMPACT_ATOMS: atom_id res chain seq x y z
N MET A 1 21.36 -0.21 4.56
CA MET A 1 20.00 -0.31 5.10
C MET A 1 19.40 -1.64 4.67
N ALA A 2 18.91 -2.46 5.58
CA ALA A 2 18.29 -3.73 5.22
C ALA A 2 16.93 -3.44 4.55
N GLY A 3 16.71 -3.94 3.34
CA GLY A 3 15.42 -3.82 2.66
C GLY A 3 14.31 -4.61 3.36
N LEU A 4 13.06 -4.40 2.94
CA LEU A 4 11.93 -5.20 3.43
C LEU A 4 12.09 -6.67 3.07
N THR A 5 11.99 -7.54 4.06
CA THR A 5 11.89 -8.99 3.87
C THR A 5 10.55 -9.38 3.24
N ALA A 6 10.50 -10.59 2.66
CA ALA A 6 9.25 -11.13 2.12
C ALA A 6 8.15 -11.26 3.20
N GLY A 7 8.52 -11.68 4.42
CA GLY A 7 7.59 -11.81 5.55
C GLY A 7 6.99 -10.47 5.99
N GLU A 8 7.79 -9.40 6.02
CA GLU A 8 7.29 -8.06 6.32
C GLU A 8 6.33 -7.54 5.25
N LYS A 9 6.65 -7.74 3.96
CA LYS A 9 5.73 -7.41 2.87
C LYS A 9 4.42 -8.17 2.99
N GLN A 10 4.48 -9.47 3.29
CA GLN A 10 3.29 -10.29 3.47
C GLN A 10 2.44 -9.83 4.66
N ALA A 11 3.06 -9.44 5.78
CA ALA A 11 2.35 -8.93 6.96
C ALA A 11 1.63 -7.61 6.65
N MET A 12 2.27 -6.70 5.91
CA MET A 12 1.66 -5.44 5.47
C MET A 12 0.51 -5.68 4.50
N ILE A 13 0.69 -6.58 3.53
CA ILE A 13 -0.37 -6.98 2.60
C ILE A 13 -1.57 -7.55 3.36
N GLN A 14 -1.33 -8.45 4.33
CA GLN A 14 -2.41 -9.05 5.09
C GLN A 14 -3.20 -7.99 5.88
N LYS A 15 -2.50 -7.05 6.52
CA LYS A 15 -3.14 -5.91 7.20
C LYS A 15 -3.98 -5.08 6.26
N LEU A 16 -3.47 -4.79 5.07
CA LEU A 16 -4.26 -4.04 4.08
C LEU A 16 -5.49 -4.83 3.61
N VAL A 17 -5.37 -6.13 3.39
CA VAL A 17 -6.49 -6.99 2.99
C VAL A 17 -7.60 -6.99 4.05
N ASP A 18 -7.23 -7.14 5.33
CA ASP A 18 -8.17 -7.17 6.45
C ASP A 18 -8.92 -5.83 6.59
N GLU A 19 -8.23 -4.72 6.34
CA GLU A 19 -8.75 -3.35 6.48
C GLU A 19 -9.33 -2.75 5.20
N LEU A 20 -9.22 -3.46 4.07
CA LEU A 20 -9.61 -2.96 2.74
C LEU A 20 -11.08 -2.52 2.70
N PRO A 21 -12.05 -3.28 3.26
CA PRO A 21 -13.44 -2.84 3.28
C PRO A 21 -13.67 -1.56 4.08
N VAL A 22 -12.96 -1.40 5.20
CA VAL A 22 -13.06 -0.23 6.09
C VAL A 22 -12.51 1.01 5.40
N LEU A 23 -11.31 0.90 4.82
CA LEU A 23 -10.66 1.98 4.08
C LEU A 23 -11.47 2.38 2.85
N ARG A 24 -12.04 1.40 2.14
CA ARG A 24 -12.91 1.64 0.99
C ARG A 24 -14.19 2.38 1.41
N ALA A 25 -14.88 1.90 2.45
CA ALA A 25 -16.09 2.55 2.96
C ALA A 25 -15.82 3.97 3.48
N LYS A 26 -14.63 4.23 4.03
CA LYS A 26 -14.20 5.57 4.46
C LYS A 26 -14.09 6.58 3.31
N LEU A 27 -13.88 6.09 2.08
CA LEU A 27 -13.91 6.89 0.85
C LEU A 27 -15.26 6.88 0.14
N ASP A 28 -16.28 6.23 0.71
CA ASP A 28 -17.59 6.02 0.09
C ASP A 28 -17.52 5.36 -1.30
N LEU A 29 -16.60 4.40 -1.46
CA LEU A 29 -16.41 3.69 -2.73
C LEU A 29 -17.09 2.31 -2.69
N SER A 30 -17.72 1.94 -3.80
CA SER A 30 -18.05 0.55 -4.11
C SER A 30 -16.79 -0.25 -4.49
N GLN A 31 -16.91 -1.58 -4.51
CA GLN A 31 -15.82 -2.46 -4.96
C GLN A 31 -15.49 -2.25 -6.44
N GLU A 32 -16.46 -1.80 -7.24
CA GLU A 32 -16.30 -1.50 -8.65
C GLU A 32 -15.49 -0.22 -8.84
N GLU A 33 -15.90 0.85 -8.18
CA GLU A 33 -15.21 2.14 -8.25
C GLU A 33 -13.79 2.06 -7.68
N LEU A 34 -13.58 1.27 -6.62
CA LEU A 34 -12.22 1.00 -6.14
C LEU A 34 -11.39 0.31 -7.23
N GLY A 35 -11.95 -0.74 -7.86
CA GLY A 35 -11.31 -1.49 -8.93
C GLY A 35 -10.90 -0.59 -10.09
N ASP A 36 -11.82 0.23 -10.59
CA ASP A 36 -11.58 1.15 -11.71
C ASP A 36 -10.42 2.13 -11.42
N ARG A 37 -10.32 2.62 -10.18
CA ARG A 37 -9.25 3.54 -9.74
C ARG A 37 -7.86 2.88 -9.73
N ILE A 38 -7.77 1.58 -9.48
CA ILE A 38 -6.50 0.85 -9.41
C ILE A 38 -6.28 -0.12 -10.58
N GLY A 39 -7.12 -0.05 -11.61
CA GLY A 39 -7.01 -0.87 -12.82
C GLY A 39 -7.32 -2.36 -12.59
N LEU A 40 -8.21 -2.68 -11.65
CA LEU A 40 -8.67 -4.04 -11.35
C LEU A 40 -10.17 -4.19 -11.61
N SER A 41 -10.61 -5.40 -11.94
CA SER A 41 -12.04 -5.68 -12.01
C SER A 41 -12.68 -5.70 -10.62
N ARG A 42 -13.98 -5.39 -10.55
CA ARG A 42 -14.81 -5.54 -9.34
C ARG A 42 -14.65 -6.92 -8.69
N GLN A 43 -14.60 -7.99 -9.50
CA GLN A 43 -14.46 -9.36 -9.02
C GLN A 43 -13.13 -9.61 -8.31
N MET A 44 -12.04 -8.96 -8.76
CA MET A 44 -10.75 -9.04 -8.08
C MET A 44 -10.80 -8.36 -6.72
N VAL A 45 -11.44 -7.18 -6.63
CA VAL A 45 -11.63 -6.48 -5.36
C VAL A 45 -12.46 -7.33 -4.39
N VAL A 46 -13.58 -7.88 -4.84
CA VAL A 46 -14.42 -8.83 -4.07
C VAL A 46 -13.59 -10.00 -3.56
N ALA A 47 -12.78 -10.62 -4.42
CA ALA A 47 -11.99 -11.79 -4.05
C ALA A 47 -10.89 -11.44 -3.04
N MET A 48 -10.29 -10.25 -3.12
CA MET A 48 -9.32 -9.77 -2.14
C MET A 48 -9.98 -9.49 -0.78
N GLU A 49 -11.10 -8.75 -0.74
CA GLU A 49 -11.82 -8.45 0.51
C GLU A 49 -12.33 -9.71 1.22
N ASN A 50 -12.67 -10.75 0.46
CA ASN A 50 -13.06 -12.05 1.00
C ASN A 50 -11.88 -13.01 1.22
N GLN A 51 -10.64 -12.54 1.09
CA GLN A 51 -9.40 -13.33 1.27
C GLN A 51 -9.31 -14.59 0.39
N ARG A 52 -10.06 -14.64 -0.72
CA ARG A 52 -10.07 -15.76 -1.67
C ARG A 52 -8.93 -15.67 -2.68
N ARG A 53 -8.39 -14.47 -2.90
CA ARG A 53 -7.28 -14.22 -3.82
C ARG A 53 -6.18 -13.43 -3.12
N PRO A 54 -4.91 -13.86 -3.21
CA PRO A 54 -3.80 -13.09 -2.64
C PRO A 54 -3.64 -11.76 -3.38
N MET A 55 -3.38 -10.70 -2.62
CA MET A 55 -3.03 -9.38 -3.14
C MET A 55 -1.54 -9.35 -3.50
N THR A 56 -1.21 -8.78 -4.66
CA THR A 56 0.18 -8.61 -5.09
C THR A 56 0.81 -7.37 -4.44
N TRP A 57 2.15 -7.33 -4.37
CA TRP A 57 2.86 -6.14 -3.88
C TRP A 57 2.56 -4.88 -4.70
N ASN A 58 2.39 -5.01 -6.02
CA ASN A 58 2.06 -3.87 -6.89
C ASN A 58 0.67 -3.33 -6.58
N THR A 59 -0.33 -4.21 -6.44
CA THR A 59 -1.69 -3.83 -6.03
C THR A 59 -1.69 -3.16 -4.65
N TYR A 60 -0.92 -3.71 -3.71
CA TYR A 60 -0.73 -3.12 -2.39
C TYR A 60 -0.19 -1.68 -2.51
N LEU A 61 0.87 -1.44 -3.29
CA LEU A 61 1.43 -0.11 -3.48
C LEU A 61 0.45 0.87 -4.16
N SER A 62 -0.31 0.42 -5.16
CA SER A 62 -1.35 1.23 -5.79
C SER A 62 -2.43 1.66 -4.80
N LEU A 63 -2.86 0.76 -3.92
CA LEU A 63 -3.81 1.06 -2.85
C LEU A 63 -3.21 1.99 -1.80
N ILE A 64 -1.94 1.80 -1.41
CA ILE A 64 -1.23 2.72 -0.51
C ILE A 64 -1.22 4.14 -1.09
N LEU A 65 -0.89 4.30 -2.37
CA LEU A 65 -0.91 5.60 -3.03
C LEU A 65 -2.31 6.23 -2.99
N LEU A 66 -3.35 5.46 -3.37
CA LEU A 66 -4.73 5.92 -3.35
C LEU A 66 -5.15 6.39 -1.95
N PHE A 67 -4.87 5.60 -0.91
CA PHE A 67 -5.26 5.93 0.46
C PHE A 67 -4.42 7.06 1.06
N LEU A 68 -3.12 7.16 0.75
CA LEU A 68 -2.31 8.31 1.18
C LEU A 68 -2.76 9.63 0.54
N HIS A 69 -3.26 9.58 -0.71
CA HIS A 69 -3.71 10.76 -1.42
C HIS A 69 -5.02 11.34 -0.86
N ASN A 70 -5.82 10.53 -0.16
CA ASN A 70 -7.09 10.97 0.41
C ASN A 70 -6.96 11.20 1.92
N GLN A 71 -7.18 12.44 2.37
CA GLN A 71 -6.94 12.83 3.76
C GLN A 71 -7.71 11.97 4.78
N SER A 72 -8.93 11.54 4.44
CA SER A 72 -9.78 10.72 5.33
C SER A 72 -9.23 9.32 5.61
N THR A 73 -8.35 8.79 4.75
CA THR A 73 -7.71 7.48 4.91
C THR A 73 -6.21 7.56 5.16
N ALA A 74 -5.55 8.68 4.84
CA ALA A 74 -4.11 8.86 5.01
C ALA A 74 -3.64 8.64 6.46
N ASP A 75 -4.38 9.17 7.44
CA ASP A 75 -4.06 8.95 8.86
C ASP A 75 -4.47 7.55 9.32
N LEU A 76 -5.58 7.04 8.80
CA LEU A 76 -6.12 5.73 9.17
C LEU A 76 -5.15 4.60 8.79
N ILE A 77 -4.55 4.62 7.60
CA ILE A 77 -3.59 3.59 7.18
C ILE A 77 -2.31 3.56 8.02
N ARG A 78 -1.95 4.68 8.67
CA ARG A 78 -0.82 4.73 9.63
C ARG A 78 -1.22 4.10 10.96
N ILE A 79 -2.40 4.45 11.47
CA ILE A 79 -2.95 3.91 12.73
C ILE A 79 -3.15 2.40 12.63
N LEU A 80 -3.66 1.92 11.50
CA LEU A 80 -3.90 0.48 11.26
C LEU A 80 -2.60 -0.33 11.01
N GLY A 81 -1.43 0.33 10.98
CA GLY A 81 -0.15 -0.34 10.72
C GLY A 81 -0.01 -0.87 9.29
N VAL A 82 -0.86 -0.42 8.38
CA VAL A 82 -0.79 -0.73 6.95
C VAL A 82 0.41 0.00 6.33
N TYR A 83 0.52 1.31 6.54
CA TYR A 83 1.67 2.11 6.09
C TYR A 83 2.72 2.27 7.20
N THR A 84 3.78 1.45 7.14
CA THR A 84 4.82 1.37 8.19
C THR A 84 6.01 2.28 7.92
N ASP A 85 6.79 2.56 8.97
CA ASP A 85 8.05 3.32 8.89
C ASP A 85 9.08 2.65 7.97
N LYS A 86 9.13 1.31 7.98
CA LYS A 86 10.01 0.55 7.09
C LYS A 86 9.59 0.69 5.63
N LEU A 87 8.29 0.70 5.33
CA LEU A 87 7.80 0.98 3.98
C LEU A 87 8.11 2.41 3.55
N ARG A 88 7.92 3.39 4.46
CA ARG A 88 8.30 4.79 4.19
C ARG A 88 9.79 4.91 3.87
N ALA A 89 10.66 4.31 4.68
CA ALA A 89 12.09 4.31 4.45
C ALA A 89 12.50 3.59 3.15
N LEU A 90 11.76 2.54 2.76
CA LEU A 90 11.98 1.87 1.48
C LEU A 90 11.65 2.77 0.28
N LEU A 91 10.61 3.59 0.37
CA LEU A 91 10.16 4.48 -0.70
C LEU A 91 10.96 5.79 -0.78
N ASP A 92 11.62 6.17 0.32
CA ASP A 92 12.47 7.35 0.37
C ASP A 92 13.81 7.11 -0.35
N VAL A 93 13.96 7.71 -1.53
CA VAL A 93 15.17 7.60 -2.36
C VAL A 93 16.20 8.68 -2.00
N SER A 94 15.85 9.66 -1.14
CA SER A 94 16.68 10.84 -0.87
C SER A 94 17.93 10.57 -0.02
N GLY A 95 18.23 9.30 0.33
CA GLY A 95 19.45 8.88 1.03
C GLY A 95 20.55 8.23 0.17
N GLY A 96 20.44 8.23 -1.15
CA GLY A 96 21.37 7.51 -2.06
C GLY A 96 22.46 8.38 -2.68
N LYS A 97 23.63 8.45 -2.01
CA LYS A 97 24.98 8.84 -2.53
C LYS A 97 25.09 10.17 -3.32
N ARG A 98 25.47 11.25 -2.63
CA ARG A 98 26.28 12.31 -3.27
C ARG A 98 27.64 11.69 -3.59
N ASN A 99 28.00 11.62 -4.87
CA ASN A 99 29.35 11.29 -5.31
C ASN A 99 30.29 12.42 -4.88
N GLU A 100 30.83 12.32 -3.67
CA GLU A 100 32.14 12.90 -3.36
C GLU A 100 33.14 11.96 -4.03
N ASP A 101 33.62 12.34 -5.23
CA ASP A 101 34.87 11.89 -5.87
C ASP A 101 34.88 12.37 -7.33
N ILE A 102 34.97 13.69 -7.53
CA ILE A 102 35.59 14.28 -8.73
C ILE A 102 36.48 15.43 -8.26
N THR A 103 37.53 15.11 -7.51
CA THR A 103 38.75 15.92 -7.49
C THR A 103 39.91 14.99 -7.17
N GLY A 104 40.63 14.61 -8.21
CA GLY A 104 41.84 13.79 -8.18
C GLY A 104 42.40 13.72 -9.58
#